data_AF-A0A4R2L5G7-F1
#
_entry.id   AF-A0A4R2L5G7-F1
#
_cell.length_a   1.000
_cell.length_b   1.000
_cell.length_c   1.000
_cell.angle_alpha   90.00
_cell.angle_beta   90.00
_cell.angle_gamma   90.00
#
_symmetry.space_group_name_H-M   'P 1'
#
loop_
_entity.id
_entity.type
_entity.pdbx_description
1 polymer ?
#
loop_
_entity_poly.entity_id
_entity_poly.type
_entity_poly.pdbx_seq_one_letter_code
_entity_poly.pdbx_strand_id
1 'polypeptide(L)' 'MGDWLLDELGVAMVPGSGFGAPGHMRLSFAADSDTFAKGLARLQEAFC' A
#
# COMPACT_ATOMS: atom_id res chain seq x y z
N MET A 1 -7.95 -3.94 -5.54
CA MET A 1 -6.82 -4.08 -4.58
C MET A 1 -6.51 -2.75 -3.90
N GLY A 2 -6.25 -1.67 -4.64
CA GLY A 2 -5.97 -0.34 -4.04
C GLY A 2 -7.08 0.16 -3.11
N ASP A 3 -8.34 0.14 -3.59
CA ASP A 3 -9.48 0.59 -2.77
C ASP A 3 -9.70 -0.31 -1.54
N TRP A 4 -9.60 -1.63 -1.71
CA TRP A 4 -9.75 -2.60 -0.61
C TRP A 4 -8.70 -2.40 0.51
N LEU A 5 -7.43 -2.14 0.15
CA LEU A 5 -6.38 -1.85 1.13
C LEU A 5 -6.65 -0.55 1.90
N LEU A 6 -7.29 0.43 1.25
CA LEU A 6 -7.67 1.68 1.88
C LEU A 6 -8.88 1.48 2.82
N ASP A 7 -9.90 0.77 2.36
CA ASP A 7 -11.16 0.60 3.09
C ASP A 7 -11.01 -0.33 4.31
N GLU A 8 -10.30 -1.46 4.16
CA GLU A 8 -10.16 -2.46 5.24
C GLU A 8 -8.98 -2.17 6.18
N LEU A 9 -7.88 -1.64 5.65
CA LEU A 9 -6.62 -1.51 6.38
C LEU A 9 -6.16 -0.06 6.53
N GLY A 10 -6.85 0.90 5.90
CA GLY A 10 -6.45 2.31 5.93
C GLY A 10 -5.11 2.57 5.25
N VAL A 11 -4.73 1.77 4.25
CA VAL A 11 -3.46 1.92 3.51
C VAL A 11 -3.74 2.38 2.08
N ALA A 12 -3.42 3.64 1.78
CA ALA A 12 -3.51 4.18 0.43
C ALA A 12 -2.28 3.77 -0.41
N MET A 13 -2.52 3.01 -1.48
CA MET A 13 -1.51 2.66 -2.49
C MET A 13 -2.05 2.86 -3.90
N VAL A 14 -1.16 3.13 -4.86
CA VAL A 14 -1.56 3.36 -6.25
C VAL A 14 -1.34 2.09 -7.08
N PRO A 15 -2.33 1.61 -7.85
CA PRO A 15 -2.14 0.51 -8.79
C PRO A 15 -1.07 0.80 -9.85
N GLY A 16 -0.22 -0.19 -10.13
CA GLY A 16 0.83 -0.11 -11.15
C GLY A 16 0.32 -0.07 -12.58
N SER A 17 -0.94 -0.41 -12.82
CA SER A 17 -1.58 -0.36 -14.15
C SER A 17 -1.52 1.03 -14.78
N GLY A 18 -1.62 2.10 -13.99
CA GLY A 18 -1.45 3.48 -14.46
C GLY A 18 -0.01 3.85 -14.87
N PHE A 19 0.96 2.99 -14.57
CA PHE A 19 2.39 3.17 -14.85
C PHE A 19 2.95 2.12 -15.81
N GLY A 20 2.10 1.34 -16.50
CA GLY A 20 2.55 0.28 -17.40
C GLY A 20 3.09 -0.98 -16.70
N ALA A 21 2.81 -1.15 -15.40
CA ALA A 21 3.16 -2.35 -14.63
C ALA A 21 1.91 -3.03 -14.04
N PRO A 22 1.08 -3.70 -14.86
CA PRO A 22 -0.05 -4.48 -14.36
C PRO A 22 0.37 -5.54 -13.33
N GLY A 23 -0.50 -5.82 -12.36
CA GLY A 23 -0.21 -6.76 -11.28
C GLY A 23 0.72 -6.23 -10.18
N HIS A 24 1.26 -5.02 -10.32
CA HIS A 24 2.12 -4.38 -9.32
C HIS A 24 1.39 -3.22 -8.61
N MET A 25 1.95 -2.79 -7.47
CA MET A 25 1.51 -1.62 -6.71
C MET A 25 2.68 -0.65 -6.53
N ARG A 26 2.40 0.65 -6.52
CA ARG A 26 3.36 1.70 -6.22
C ARG A 26 3.22 2.15 -4.77
N LEU A 27 4.32 2.03 -4.03
CA LEU A 27 4.44 2.45 -2.64
C LEU A 27 5.30 3.72 -2.55
N SER A 28 4.79 4.74 -1.88
CA SER A 28 5.59 5.91 -1.51
C SER A 28 6.32 5.62 -0.20
N PHE A 29 7.64 5.86 -0.18
CA PHE A 29 8.46 5.78 1.03
C PHE A 29 8.87 7.16 1.57
N ALA A 30 8.35 8.24 0.96
CA ALA A 30 8.56 9.61 1.41
C ALA A 30 7.55 9.98 2.52
N ALA A 31 7.57 9.22 3.61
CA ALA A 31 6.82 9.45 4.83
C ALA A 31 7.77 9.38 6.03
N ASP A 32 7.33 9.83 7.20
CA ASP A 32 8.09 9.62 8.43
C ASP A 32 8.15 8.13 8.80
N SER A 33 9.16 7.75 9.58
CA SER A 33 9.42 6.35 9.93
C SER A 33 8.28 5.67 10.67
N ASP A 34 7.51 6.41 11.48
CA ASP A 34 6.42 5.85 12.27
C ASP A 34 5.20 5.55 11.38
N THR A 35 4.84 6.48 10.50
CA THR A 35 3.83 6.25 9.46
C THR A 35 4.21 5.07 8.57
N PHE A 36 5.48 4.99 8.15
CA PHE A 36 5.95 3.92 7.28
C PHE A 36 5.90 2.55 7.98
N ALA A 37 6.34 2.47 9.24
CA ALA A 37 6.29 1.24 10.03
C ALA A 37 4.84 0.76 10.26
N LYS A 38 3.92 1.67 10.60
CA LYS A 38 2.49 1.35 10.77
C LYS A 38 1.85 0.86 9.47
N GLY A 39 2.16 1.51 8.35
CA GLY A 39 1.69 1.08 7.03
C GLY A 39 2.17 -0.33 6.67
N LEU A 40 3.44 -0.63 6.94
CA LEU A 40 4.01 -1.96 6.67
C LEU A 40 3.39 -3.05 7.55
N ALA A 41 3.14 -2.76 8.84
CA ALA A 41 2.48 -3.71 9.74
C ALA A 41 1.07 -4.09 9.24
N ARG A 42 0.28 -3.09 8.81
CA ARG A 42 -1.06 -3.32 8.22
C ARG A 42 -1.01 -4.11 6.92
N LEU A 43 0.00 -3.86 6.07
CA LEU A 43 0.21 -4.66 4.87
C LEU A 43 0.56 -6.11 5.22
N GLN A 44 1.30 -6.34 6.31
CA GLN A 44 1.64 -7.68 6.77
C GLN A 44 0.39 -8.47 7.17
N GLU A 45 -0.58 -7.83 7.84
CA GLU A 45 -1.89 -8.43 8.17
C GLU A 45 -2.70 -8.86 6.92
N ALA A 46 -2.48 -8.20 5.78
CA ALA A 46 -3.20 -8.49 4.53
C ALA A 46 -2.68 -9.71 3.79
N PHE A 47 -1.39 -10.03 3.96
CA PHE A 47 -0.65 -10.97 3.11
C PHE A 47 0.02 -12.11 3.88
N CYS A 48 -0.04 -12.13 5.21
CA CYS A 48 0.41 -13.22 6.07
C CYS A 48 -0.76 -13.84 6.84
#